data_AF-A0A645E327-F1
#
_entry.id   AF-A0A645E327-F1
#
_cell.length_a   1.000
_cell.length_b   1.000
_cell.length_c   1.000
_cell.angle_alpha   90.00
_cell.angle_beta   90.00
_cell.angle_gamma   90.00
#
_symmetry.space_group_name_H-M   'P 1'
#
loop_
_entity.id
_entity.type
_entity.pdbx_description
1 polymer ?
#
loop_
_entity_poly.entity_id
_entity_poly.type
_entity_poly.pdbx_seq_one_letter_code
_entity_poly.pdbx_strand_id
1 'polypeptide(L)'
;MDRDKRWDRVKKAYDLIVNGEGEHFTNPVEAVKSSYEKDVTDEFIAPMVAVDGNGAPIGKLNENDAVIFFNFRNDRARELTHVLTQEDMLEHNMKKMSLYYCCLTPYDDKFKGLHILFDKDNVSNTLGEIVSKAGKSQLRIAETEKYAHVTFFFSGGREQVFENEKRVLVNSPKVATYDLQPEMSALEVKESLLKEIKEDRHDLIVLNFANGDMVGHTGVYEAIRKAVKTVDECVAEIVPVAQEHGYTLLITADHGNADNAVNSDGSPNTAHSLNPVPFIVVDKDIKEVKNGILADIAPTILNLMGIEKPEEMSGKSLVL
;
A
#
# COMPACT_ATOMS: atom_id res chain seq x y z
N MET A 1 -4.99 12.70 18.74
CA MET A 1 -4.84 11.67 17.68
C MET A 1 -3.68 10.73 18.00
N ASP A 2 -3.76 10.05 19.15
CA ASP A 2 -2.74 9.08 19.58
C ASP A 2 -2.93 7.74 18.83
N ARG A 3 -1.89 6.90 18.82
CA ARG A 3 -1.90 5.55 18.20
C ARG A 3 -1.02 4.57 18.97
N ASP A 4 -0.49 5.02 20.11
CA ASP A 4 0.51 4.32 20.92
C ASP A 4 -0.12 3.81 22.23
N LYS A 5 -1.46 3.77 22.30
CA LYS A 5 -2.26 3.41 23.48
C LYS A 5 -1.95 4.26 24.69
N ARG A 6 -1.60 5.54 24.49
CA ARG A 6 -1.46 6.50 25.60
C ARG A 6 -2.83 7.04 25.98
N TRP A 7 -3.61 6.20 26.65
CA TRP A 7 -5.01 6.45 26.98
C TRP A 7 -5.24 7.73 27.78
N ASP A 8 -4.27 8.20 28.57
CA ASP A 8 -4.36 9.50 29.25
C ASP A 8 -4.52 10.67 28.26
N ARG A 9 -3.94 10.57 27.06
CA ARG A 9 -4.10 11.58 26.01
C ARG A 9 -5.46 11.47 25.33
N VAL A 10 -5.90 10.24 25.05
CA VAL A 10 -7.22 9.95 24.48
C VAL A 10 -8.32 10.43 25.42
N LYS A 11 -8.15 10.18 26.72
CA LYS A 11 -9.07 10.59 27.77
C LYS A 11 -9.30 12.10 27.79
N LYS A 12 -8.25 12.93 27.70
CA LYS A 12 -8.43 14.39 27.65
C LYS A 12 -9.29 14.83 26.46
N ALA A 13 -9.14 14.18 25.31
CA ALA A 13 -9.99 14.46 24.14
C ALA A 13 -11.43 13.94 24.35
N TYR A 14 -11.58 12.75 24.93
CA TYR A 14 -12.90 12.19 25.28
C TYR A 14 -13.64 13.10 26.27
N ASP A 15 -12.99 13.57 27.33
CA ASP A 15 -13.59 14.45 28.35
C ASP A 15 -14.01 15.80 27.74
N LEU A 16 -13.21 16.36 26.83
CA LEU A 16 -13.62 17.52 26.05
C LEU A 16 -14.90 17.25 25.24
N ILE A 17 -14.93 16.16 24.48
CA ILE A 17 -16.00 15.86 23.53
C ILE A 17 -17.31 15.49 24.24
N VAL A 18 -17.23 14.64 25.27
CA VAL A 18 -18.40 14.04 25.94
C VAL A 18 -18.81 14.85 27.17
N ASN A 19 -17.84 15.24 28.01
CA ASN A 19 -18.12 15.90 29.28
C ASN A 19 -18.08 17.43 29.16
N GLY A 20 -17.47 17.97 28.10
CA GLY A 20 -17.24 19.41 27.95
C GLY A 20 -16.18 19.93 28.92
N GLU A 21 -15.17 19.10 29.25
CA GLU A 21 -14.11 19.46 30.19
C GLU A 21 -12.83 19.90 29.46
N GLY A 22 -12.28 21.04 29.88
CA GLY A 22 -11.07 21.63 29.29
C GLY A 22 -10.98 23.13 29.61
N GLU A 23 -9.92 23.78 29.12
CA GLU A 23 -9.78 25.24 29.26
C GLU A 23 -10.85 25.95 28.43
N HIS A 24 -11.62 26.86 29.03
CA HIS A 24 -12.70 27.56 28.35
C HIS A 24 -12.16 28.64 27.40
N PHE A 25 -12.79 28.78 26.24
CA PHE A 25 -12.56 29.90 25.35
C PHE A 25 -13.85 30.34 24.64
N THR A 26 -13.91 31.61 24.25
CA THR A 26 -14.98 32.16 23.39
C THR A 26 -14.48 32.56 22.01
N ASN A 27 -13.17 32.80 21.88
CA ASN A 27 -12.50 33.12 20.62
C ASN A 27 -11.39 32.10 20.31
N PRO A 28 -11.58 31.23 19.29
CA PRO A 28 -10.61 30.18 18.97
C PRO A 28 -9.24 30.73 18.55
N VAL A 29 -9.20 31.89 17.90
CA VAL A 29 -7.94 32.50 17.43
C VAL A 29 -7.10 32.97 18.62
N GLU A 30 -7.73 33.55 19.64
CA GLU A 30 -7.05 33.97 20.86
C GLU A 30 -6.60 32.76 21.71
N ALA A 31 -7.40 31.70 21.75
CA ALA A 31 -7.05 30.46 22.45
C ALA A 31 -5.80 29.80 21.86
N VAL A 32 -5.67 29.75 20.53
CA VAL A 32 -4.46 29.22 19.88
C VAL A 32 -3.27 30.15 20.11
N LYS A 33 -3.44 31.47 20.00
CA LYS A 33 -2.37 32.44 20.27
C LYS A 33 -1.82 32.33 21.69
N SER A 34 -2.69 32.19 22.70
CA SER A 34 -2.27 32.07 24.10
C SER A 34 -1.50 30.76 24.35
N SER A 35 -1.76 29.70 23.57
CA SER A 35 -0.95 28.48 23.57
C SER A 35 0.44 28.74 23.00
N TYR A 36 0.55 29.49 21.90
CA TYR A 36 1.84 29.87 21.31
C TYR A 36 2.68 30.75 22.23
N GLU A 37 2.05 31.66 22.98
CA GLU A 37 2.73 32.49 23.99
C GLU A 37 3.32 31.66 25.15
N LYS A 38 2.85 30.42 25.32
CA LYS A 38 3.38 29.43 26.29
C LYS A 38 4.34 28.43 25.64
N ASP A 39 4.81 28.69 24.41
CA ASP A 39 5.65 27.81 23.60
C ASP A 39 5.02 26.42 23.30
N VAL A 40 3.68 26.32 23.34
CA VAL A 40 2.94 25.10 23.01
C VAL A 40 2.32 25.24 21.62
N THR A 41 2.86 24.46 20.67
CA THR A 41 2.46 24.49 19.25
C THR A 41 1.29 23.53 18.95
N ASP A 42 0.76 23.59 17.72
CA ASP A 42 -0.48 22.95 17.23
C ASP A 42 -0.68 21.50 17.68
N GLU A 43 0.36 20.67 17.59
CA GLU A 43 0.28 19.25 17.95
C GLU A 43 0.04 19.02 19.45
N PHE A 44 0.46 19.97 20.29
CA PHE A 44 0.52 19.85 21.74
C PHE A 44 -0.50 20.73 22.47
N ILE A 45 -1.33 21.48 21.74
CA ILE A 45 -2.42 22.26 22.33
C ILE A 45 -3.31 21.30 23.15
N ALA A 46 -3.46 21.60 24.43
CA ALA A 46 -4.34 20.84 25.30
C ALA A 46 -5.81 20.99 24.82
N PRO A 47 -6.68 19.99 25.03
CA PRO A 47 -8.10 20.13 24.71
C PRO A 47 -8.74 21.34 25.40
N MET A 48 -9.39 22.21 24.62
CA MET A 48 -10.05 23.45 25.07
C MET A 48 -11.54 23.42 24.68
N VAL A 49 -12.40 23.94 25.55
CA VAL A 49 -13.86 23.92 25.40
C VAL A 49 -14.35 25.28 24.93
N ALA A 50 -15.04 25.31 23.80
CA ALA A 50 -15.75 26.53 23.39
C ALA A 50 -16.99 26.73 24.26
N VAL A 51 -17.16 27.93 24.83
CA VAL A 51 -18.29 28.25 25.72
C VAL A 51 -19.11 29.46 25.24
N ASP A 52 -20.37 29.50 25.66
CA ASP A 52 -21.26 30.63 25.42
C ASP A 52 -21.00 31.79 26.40
N GLY A 53 -21.81 32.86 26.31
CA GLY A 53 -21.70 34.02 27.20
C GLY A 53 -22.00 33.75 28.68
N ASN A 54 -22.58 32.58 29.00
CA ASN A 54 -22.84 32.14 30.37
C ASN A 54 -21.77 31.15 30.87
N GLY A 55 -20.76 30.84 30.05
CA GLY A 55 -19.71 29.88 30.36
C GLY A 55 -20.12 28.41 30.17
N ALA A 56 -21.25 28.14 29.52
CA ALA A 56 -21.69 26.77 29.23
C ALA A 56 -21.04 26.28 27.91
N PRO A 57 -20.60 25.00 27.82
CA PRO A 57 -20.09 24.44 26.57
C PRO A 57 -21.09 24.58 25.42
N ILE A 58 -20.67 25.11 24.26
CA ILE A 58 -21.56 25.35 23.11
C ILE A 58 -21.95 24.06 22.37
N GLY A 59 -21.22 22.97 22.61
CA GLY A 59 -21.45 21.68 21.99
C GLY A 59 -20.80 20.58 22.80
N LYS A 60 -21.58 19.54 23.08
CA LYS A 60 -21.11 18.27 23.64
C LYS A 60 -21.72 17.15 22.83
N LEU A 61 -21.02 16.03 22.74
CA LEU A 61 -21.55 14.82 22.16
C LEU A 61 -22.53 14.18 23.15
N ASN A 62 -23.73 13.86 22.71
CA ASN A 62 -24.77 13.19 23.49
C ASN A 62 -25.16 11.85 22.87
N GLU A 63 -25.90 11.05 23.64
CA GLU A 63 -26.50 9.82 23.14
C GLU A 63 -27.40 10.09 21.93
N ASN A 64 -27.26 9.26 20.90
CA ASN A 64 -27.95 9.29 19.61
C ASN A 64 -27.55 10.43 18.66
N ASP A 65 -26.50 11.20 18.97
CA ASP A 65 -25.93 12.17 18.03
C ASP A 65 -25.26 11.48 16.83
N ALA A 66 -25.16 12.22 15.73
CA ALA A 66 -24.42 11.80 14.54
C ALA A 66 -22.99 12.35 14.56
N VAL A 67 -22.01 11.48 14.27
CA VAL A 67 -20.60 11.84 14.16
C VAL A 67 -20.10 11.46 12.78
N ILE A 68 -19.46 12.39 12.08
CA ILE A 68 -18.68 12.10 10.87
C ILE A 68 -17.21 12.31 11.21
N PHE A 69 -16.47 11.21 11.41
CA PHE A 69 -15.02 11.27 11.54
C PHE A 69 -14.41 11.27 10.14
N PHE A 70 -14.00 12.45 9.67
CA PHE A 70 -13.50 12.65 8.31
C PHE A 70 -12.04 12.20 8.07
N ASN A 71 -11.37 11.59 9.05
CA ASN A 71 -10.03 11.04 8.83
C ASN A 71 -10.13 9.82 7.91
N PHE A 72 -9.41 9.78 6.78
CA PHE A 72 -9.36 8.59 5.93
C PHE A 72 -8.21 7.63 6.31
N ARG A 73 -7.25 8.09 7.13
CA ARG A 73 -6.12 7.27 7.58
C ARG A 73 -6.45 6.67 8.94
N ASN A 74 -6.38 5.34 9.02
CA ASN A 74 -6.93 4.58 10.13
C ASN A 74 -6.07 4.58 11.42
N ASP A 75 -4.74 4.55 11.30
CA ASP A 75 -3.83 4.29 12.42
C ASP A 75 -4.08 5.20 13.64
N ARG A 76 -4.28 6.50 13.43
CA ARG A 76 -4.57 7.45 14.52
C ARG A 76 -6.05 7.60 14.85
N ALA A 77 -6.96 7.25 13.94
CA ALA A 77 -8.40 7.39 14.15
C ALA A 77 -9.00 6.31 15.07
N ARG A 78 -8.32 5.16 15.18
CA ARG A 78 -8.80 3.97 15.89
C ARG A 78 -9.09 4.19 17.36
N GLU A 79 -8.18 4.79 18.12
CA GLU A 79 -8.28 4.81 19.59
C GLU A 79 -9.48 5.61 20.09
N LEU A 80 -9.71 6.81 19.54
CA LEU A 80 -10.88 7.62 19.89
C LEU A 80 -12.18 6.96 19.43
N THR A 81 -12.19 6.37 18.23
CA THR A 81 -13.35 5.61 17.73
C THR A 81 -13.67 4.44 18.65
N HIS A 82 -12.65 3.71 19.12
CA HIS A 82 -12.80 2.55 19.99
C HIS A 82 -13.52 2.90 21.29
N VAL A 83 -13.05 3.93 22.01
CA VAL A 83 -13.63 4.33 23.30
C VAL A 83 -15.00 4.99 23.18
N LEU A 84 -15.33 5.57 22.03
CA LEU A 84 -16.65 6.17 21.78
C LEU A 84 -17.70 5.14 21.36
N THR A 85 -17.32 4.04 20.71
CA THR A 85 -18.30 3.18 19.99
C THR A 85 -18.20 1.69 20.29
N GLN A 86 -17.04 1.18 20.72
CA GLN A 86 -16.80 -0.26 20.75
C GLN A 86 -16.86 -0.83 22.17
N GLU A 87 -16.03 -0.31 23.08
CA GLU A 87 -15.83 -0.87 24.42
C GLU A 87 -15.73 0.23 25.49
N ASP A 88 -16.24 -0.07 26.68
CA ASP A 88 -16.07 0.77 27.86
C ASP A 88 -14.65 0.60 28.42
N MET A 89 -13.96 1.70 28.68
CA MET A 89 -12.66 1.71 29.37
C MET A 89 -12.84 2.30 30.77
N LEU A 90 -13.38 1.49 31.67
CA LEU A 90 -13.77 1.91 33.02
C LEU A 90 -12.57 2.40 33.85
N GLU A 91 -11.39 1.82 33.64
CA GLU A 91 -10.14 2.22 34.30
C GLU A 91 -9.71 3.66 33.95
N HIS A 92 -10.15 4.17 32.81
CA HIS A 92 -9.94 5.55 32.37
C HIS A 92 -11.23 6.39 32.44
N ASN A 93 -12.31 5.88 33.07
CA ASN A 93 -13.61 6.54 33.15
C ASN A 93 -14.14 7.01 31.77
N MET A 94 -13.95 6.18 30.74
CA MET A 94 -14.53 6.39 29.41
C MET A 94 -15.55 5.28 29.15
N LYS A 95 -16.71 5.65 28.61
CA LYS A 95 -17.79 4.71 28.27
C LYS A 95 -18.17 4.91 26.83
N LYS A 96 -18.50 3.82 26.14
CA LYS A 96 -19.05 3.94 24.79
C LYS A 96 -20.43 4.60 24.84
N MET A 97 -20.79 5.23 23.75
CA MET A 97 -22.06 5.90 23.56
C MET A 97 -22.82 5.25 22.40
N SER A 98 -24.14 5.33 22.42
CA SER A 98 -24.97 5.01 21.26
C SER A 98 -24.91 6.19 20.29
N LEU A 99 -24.23 6.03 19.15
CA LEU A 99 -24.01 7.11 18.19
C LEU A 99 -24.33 6.63 16.78
N TYR A 100 -24.81 7.53 15.93
CA TYR A 100 -24.75 7.34 14.48
C TYR A 100 -23.34 7.71 14.01
N TYR A 101 -22.42 6.74 14.02
CA TYR A 101 -20.99 7.00 13.82
C TYR A 101 -20.54 6.64 12.40
N CYS A 102 -20.18 7.65 11.63
CA CYS A 102 -19.63 7.53 10.29
C CYS A 102 -18.10 7.66 10.29
N CYS A 103 -17.42 6.71 9.66
CA CYS A 103 -16.00 6.77 9.34
C CYS A 103 -15.84 7.09 7.86
N LEU A 104 -14.85 7.91 7.51
CA LEU A 104 -14.60 8.20 6.10
C LEU A 104 -14.15 6.92 5.35
N THR A 105 -13.31 6.10 5.98
CA THR A 105 -12.84 4.80 5.48
C THR A 105 -12.85 3.76 6.62
N PRO A 106 -12.66 2.46 6.34
CA PRO A 106 -12.53 1.45 7.41
C PRO A 106 -11.34 1.71 8.32
N TYR A 107 -11.58 1.80 9.63
CA TYR A 107 -10.51 1.98 10.62
C TYR A 107 -9.93 0.66 11.12
N ASP A 108 -10.77 -0.30 11.51
CA ASP A 108 -10.38 -1.62 11.99
C ASP A 108 -11.48 -2.63 11.62
N ASP A 109 -11.10 -3.76 11.02
CA ASP A 109 -12.04 -4.78 10.54
C ASP A 109 -12.84 -5.46 11.68
N LYS A 110 -12.38 -5.30 12.93
CA LYS A 110 -13.08 -5.82 14.11
C LYS A 110 -14.14 -4.87 14.64
N PHE A 111 -14.11 -3.59 14.25
CA PHE A 111 -15.08 -2.62 14.73
C PHE A 111 -16.46 -2.92 14.15
N LYS A 112 -17.49 -2.80 14.99
CA LYS A 112 -18.87 -3.14 14.67
C LYS A 112 -19.76 -1.91 14.79
N GLY A 113 -20.84 -1.90 14.01
CA GLY A 113 -21.86 -0.85 14.08
C GLY A 113 -21.43 0.51 13.56
N LEU A 114 -20.30 0.59 12.84
CA LEU A 114 -19.84 1.81 12.19
C LEU A 114 -20.39 1.92 10.77
N HIS A 115 -20.70 3.13 10.34
CA HIS A 115 -21.08 3.43 8.96
C HIS A 115 -19.85 3.86 8.17
N ILE A 116 -19.51 3.17 7.09
CA ILE A 116 -18.34 3.51 6.27
C ILE A 116 -18.81 4.30 5.04
N LEU A 117 -18.28 5.51 4.87
CA LEU A 117 -18.67 6.40 3.75
C LEU A 117 -17.99 5.99 2.44
N PHE A 118 -16.70 5.65 2.49
CA PHE A 118 -15.92 5.15 1.37
C PHE A 118 -15.28 3.83 1.79
N ASP A 119 -15.97 2.73 1.52
CA ASP A 119 -15.47 1.40 1.85
C ASP A 119 -14.29 1.02 0.96
N LYS A 120 -13.48 0.07 1.43
CA LYS A 120 -12.49 -0.55 0.57
C LYS A 120 -13.20 -1.58 -0.30
N ASP A 121 -13.23 -1.33 -1.61
CA ASP A 121 -13.58 -2.39 -2.54
C ASP A 121 -12.54 -3.51 -2.39
N ASN A 122 -13.00 -4.71 -2.00
CA ASN A 122 -12.20 -5.90 -2.24
C ASN A 122 -12.10 -6.08 -3.74
N VAL A 123 -10.88 -6.02 -4.29
CA VAL A 123 -10.66 -6.24 -5.72
C VAL A 123 -10.89 -7.72 -6.00
N SER A 124 -12.10 -8.06 -6.44
CA SER A 124 -12.46 -9.40 -6.90
C SER A 124 -12.03 -9.61 -8.35
N ASN A 125 -11.92 -10.88 -8.77
CA ASN A 125 -11.55 -11.25 -10.13
C ASN A 125 -10.20 -10.64 -10.55
N THR A 126 -9.25 -10.60 -9.62
CA THR A 126 -7.84 -10.28 -9.93
C THR A 126 -7.24 -11.35 -10.84
N LEU A 127 -6.12 -11.04 -11.49
CA LEU A 127 -5.44 -11.98 -12.40
C LEU A 127 -5.17 -13.34 -11.73
N GLY A 128 -4.65 -13.33 -10.50
CA GLY A 128 -4.39 -14.56 -9.75
C GLY A 128 -5.65 -15.38 -9.52
N GLU A 129 -6.77 -14.73 -9.20
CA GLU A 129 -8.05 -15.40 -8.97
C GLU A 129 -8.60 -16.02 -10.26
N ILE A 130 -8.56 -15.29 -11.37
CA ILE A 130 -9.07 -15.76 -12.67
C ILE A 130 -8.24 -16.92 -13.22
N VAL A 131 -6.91 -16.83 -13.13
CA VAL A 131 -6.00 -17.93 -13.52
C VAL A 131 -6.28 -19.17 -12.67
N SER A 132 -6.45 -19.01 -11.36
CA SER A 132 -6.82 -20.12 -10.47
C SER A 132 -8.17 -20.75 -10.82
N LYS A 133 -9.21 -19.92 -11.06
CA LYS A 133 -10.55 -20.38 -11.50
C LYS A 133 -10.53 -21.12 -12.83
N ALA A 134 -9.59 -20.79 -13.72
CA ALA A 134 -9.35 -21.51 -14.97
C ALA A 134 -8.61 -22.85 -14.78
N GLY A 135 -8.29 -23.24 -13.54
CA GLY A 135 -7.57 -24.47 -13.20
C GLY A 135 -6.07 -24.41 -13.53
N LYS A 136 -5.52 -23.20 -13.70
CA LYS A 136 -4.15 -22.95 -14.14
C LYS A 136 -3.23 -22.73 -12.94
N SER A 137 -2.00 -23.23 -13.05
CA SER A 137 -0.98 -23.06 -12.01
C SER A 137 -0.27 -21.72 -12.14
N GLN A 138 0.15 -21.17 -11.00
CA GLN A 138 0.83 -19.88 -10.99
C GLN A 138 1.94 -19.81 -9.93
N LEU A 139 3.00 -19.10 -10.25
CA LEU A 139 4.13 -18.83 -9.38
C LEU A 139 4.24 -17.33 -9.07
N ARG A 140 4.42 -16.99 -7.79
CA ARG A 140 4.86 -15.66 -7.35
C ARG A 140 6.29 -15.76 -6.81
N ILE A 141 7.21 -14.94 -7.29
CA ILE A 141 8.60 -14.99 -6.86
C ILE A 141 9.21 -13.59 -6.76
N ALA A 142 9.83 -13.31 -5.61
CA ALA A 142 10.61 -12.11 -5.36
C ALA A 142 11.50 -12.30 -4.13
N GLU A 143 12.42 -11.36 -3.92
CA GLU A 143 13.10 -11.21 -2.64
C GLU A 143 12.24 -10.49 -1.59
N THR A 144 12.69 -10.46 -0.33
CA THR A 144 11.90 -10.01 0.84
C THR A 144 11.23 -8.65 0.65
N GLU A 145 11.95 -7.66 0.13
CA GLU A 145 11.43 -6.28 -0.05
C GLU A 145 10.20 -6.19 -0.95
N LYS A 146 10.14 -7.04 -1.99
CA LYS A 146 9.05 -7.03 -2.97
C LYS A 146 8.16 -8.27 -2.92
N TYR A 147 8.37 -9.17 -1.96
CA TYR A 147 7.56 -10.37 -1.79
C TYR A 147 6.08 -10.06 -1.53
N ALA A 148 5.77 -9.12 -0.64
CA ALA A 148 4.39 -8.68 -0.40
C ALA A 148 3.73 -8.07 -1.65
N HIS A 149 4.53 -7.48 -2.55
CA HIS A 149 4.06 -6.82 -3.76
C HIS A 149 3.57 -7.84 -4.78
N VAL A 150 4.35 -8.90 -5.05
CA VAL A 150 3.94 -10.00 -5.95
C VAL A 150 2.95 -10.98 -5.34
N THR A 151 2.64 -10.85 -4.03
CA THR A 151 1.71 -11.73 -3.31
C THR A 151 0.47 -10.97 -2.85
N PHE A 152 0.50 -10.36 -1.66
CA PHE A 152 -0.62 -9.66 -1.04
C PHE A 152 -1.23 -8.58 -1.94
N PHE A 153 -0.41 -7.64 -2.44
CA PHE A 153 -0.90 -6.53 -3.26
C PHE A 153 -1.36 -7.01 -4.65
N PHE A 154 -0.58 -7.85 -5.32
CA PHE A 154 -0.94 -8.42 -6.62
C PHE A 154 -2.25 -9.24 -6.57
N SER A 155 -2.55 -9.87 -5.43
CA SER A 155 -3.79 -10.61 -5.18
C SER A 155 -4.93 -9.74 -4.63
N GLY A 156 -4.85 -8.40 -4.76
CA GLY A 156 -5.93 -7.49 -4.38
C GLY A 156 -6.04 -7.22 -2.88
N GLY A 157 -4.93 -7.31 -2.14
CA GLY A 157 -4.92 -7.19 -0.67
C GLY A 157 -5.31 -8.49 0.05
N ARG A 158 -5.06 -9.64 -0.59
CA ARG A 158 -5.42 -10.97 -0.09
C ARG A 158 -4.18 -11.74 0.36
N GLU A 159 -4.13 -12.11 1.64
CA GLU A 159 -3.05 -12.95 2.18
C GLU A 159 -3.14 -14.42 1.74
N GLN A 160 -4.35 -14.99 1.80
CA GLN A 160 -4.58 -16.39 1.47
C GLN A 160 -4.26 -16.68 0.00
N VAL A 161 -3.38 -17.66 -0.24
CA VAL A 161 -3.04 -18.17 -1.58
C VAL A 161 -4.27 -18.66 -2.33
N PHE A 162 -4.28 -18.49 -3.65
CA PHE A 162 -5.25 -19.13 -4.53
C PHE A 162 -4.93 -20.62 -4.71
N GLU A 163 -5.90 -21.39 -5.20
CA GLU A 163 -5.65 -22.78 -5.60
C GLU A 163 -4.64 -22.79 -6.75
N ASN A 164 -3.71 -23.76 -6.73
CA ASN A 164 -2.58 -23.87 -7.66
C ASN A 164 -1.61 -22.67 -7.67
N GLU A 165 -1.65 -21.80 -6.64
CA GLU A 165 -0.64 -20.75 -6.43
C GLU A 165 0.52 -21.25 -5.58
N LYS A 166 1.73 -21.18 -6.12
CA LYS A 166 2.99 -21.36 -5.39
C LYS A 166 3.66 -19.99 -5.17
N ARG A 167 4.28 -19.81 -4.01
CA ARG A 167 5.07 -18.62 -3.68
C ARG A 167 6.50 -19.01 -3.34
N VAL A 168 7.48 -18.29 -3.87
CA VAL A 168 8.91 -18.44 -3.56
C VAL A 168 9.44 -17.12 -3.03
N LEU A 169 10.00 -17.17 -1.82
CA LEU A 169 10.65 -16.05 -1.16
C LEU A 169 12.16 -16.28 -1.16
N VAL A 170 12.90 -15.32 -1.69
CA VAL A 170 14.35 -15.20 -1.50
C VAL A 170 14.62 -14.17 -0.42
N ASN A 171 15.61 -14.42 0.46
CA ASN A 171 15.92 -13.44 1.49
C ASN A 171 16.71 -12.28 0.89
N SER A 172 16.26 -11.05 1.12
CA SER A 172 17.07 -9.86 0.80
C SER A 172 18.32 -9.81 1.69
N PRO A 173 19.43 -9.19 1.24
CA PRO A 173 20.63 -9.10 2.04
C PRO A 173 20.42 -8.23 3.27
N LYS A 174 21.07 -8.59 4.38
CA LYS A 174 21.02 -7.84 5.64
C LYS A 174 22.02 -6.70 5.62
N VAL A 175 21.71 -5.64 4.89
CA VAL A 175 22.50 -4.40 4.81
C VAL A 175 21.71 -3.21 5.34
N ALA A 176 22.40 -2.16 5.79
CA ALA A 176 21.73 -0.96 6.32
C ALA A 176 20.99 -0.18 5.22
N THR A 177 21.61 -0.08 4.05
CA THR A 177 21.06 0.49 2.82
C THR A 177 21.57 -0.32 1.64
N TYR A 178 20.75 -0.46 0.59
CA TYR A 178 21.03 -1.39 -0.50
C TYR A 178 22.10 -0.91 -1.49
N ASP A 179 22.57 0.34 -1.40
CA ASP A 179 23.75 0.81 -2.13
C ASP A 179 25.03 0.07 -1.75
N LEU A 180 25.08 -0.52 -0.54
CA LEU A 180 26.20 -1.35 -0.07
C LEU A 180 26.25 -2.71 -0.78
N GLN A 181 25.12 -3.20 -1.30
CA GLN A 181 25.03 -4.43 -2.08
C GLN A 181 23.98 -4.25 -3.21
N PRO A 182 24.30 -3.50 -4.28
CA PRO A 182 23.32 -3.12 -5.30
C PRO A 182 22.74 -4.29 -6.10
N GLU A 183 23.47 -5.39 -6.18
CA GLU A 183 23.01 -6.66 -6.76
C GLU A 183 21.86 -7.31 -5.96
N MET A 184 21.68 -6.89 -4.71
CA MET A 184 20.72 -7.44 -3.75
C MET A 184 20.74 -8.98 -3.78
N SER A 185 19.58 -9.61 -3.93
CA SER A 185 19.44 -11.06 -4.11
C SER A 185 18.97 -11.42 -5.52
N ALA A 186 19.16 -10.54 -6.51
CA ALA A 186 18.68 -10.75 -7.88
C ALA A 186 19.21 -12.05 -8.50
N LEU A 187 20.49 -12.39 -8.24
CA LEU A 187 21.09 -13.62 -8.74
C LEU A 187 20.42 -14.88 -8.16
N GLU A 188 20.13 -14.89 -6.86
CA GLU A 188 19.43 -15.99 -6.19
C GLU A 188 17.97 -16.10 -6.65
N VAL A 189 17.30 -14.97 -6.88
CA VAL A 189 15.94 -14.91 -7.46
C VAL A 189 15.94 -15.49 -8.87
N LYS A 190 16.89 -15.09 -9.73
CA LYS A 190 17.07 -15.63 -11.08
C LYS A 190 17.29 -17.14 -11.05
N GLU A 191 18.22 -17.63 -10.23
CA GLU A 191 18.53 -19.06 -10.12
C GLU A 191 17.31 -19.88 -9.67
N SER A 192 16.58 -19.37 -8.67
CA SER A 192 15.34 -19.98 -8.19
C SER A 192 14.27 -20.02 -9.27
N LEU A 193 14.09 -18.92 -10.02
CA LEU A 193 13.14 -18.86 -11.14
C LEU A 193 13.51 -19.86 -12.25
N LEU A 194 14.78 -19.91 -12.67
CA LEU A 194 15.24 -20.82 -13.71
C LEU A 194 15.01 -22.28 -13.34
N LYS A 195 15.13 -22.63 -12.05
CA LYS A 195 14.78 -23.97 -11.57
C LYS A 195 13.28 -24.25 -11.75
N GLU A 196 12.42 -23.32 -11.35
CA GLU A 196 10.96 -23.49 -11.48
C GLU A 196 10.51 -23.58 -12.94
N ILE A 197 11.09 -22.78 -13.85
CA ILE A 197 10.81 -22.84 -15.30
C ILE A 197 11.17 -24.23 -15.84
N LYS A 198 12.35 -24.76 -15.48
CA LYS A 198 12.82 -26.08 -15.94
C LYS A 198 12.01 -27.25 -15.41
N GLU A 199 11.30 -27.07 -14.30
CA GLU A 199 10.39 -28.09 -13.77
C GLU A 199 9.05 -28.13 -14.55
N ASP A 200 8.78 -27.15 -15.42
CA ASP A 200 7.65 -27.05 -16.35
C ASP A 200 6.26 -27.20 -15.67
N ARG A 201 6.04 -26.43 -14.60
CA ARG A 201 4.87 -26.59 -13.71
C ARG A 201 3.89 -25.43 -13.67
N HIS A 202 4.20 -24.28 -14.26
CA HIS A 202 3.49 -23.03 -14.00
C HIS A 202 2.93 -22.42 -15.29
N ASP A 203 1.62 -22.25 -15.39
CA ASP A 203 1.02 -21.56 -16.54
C ASP A 203 1.23 -20.03 -16.48
N LEU A 204 1.36 -19.45 -15.28
CA LEU A 204 1.66 -18.03 -15.05
C LEU A 204 2.84 -17.88 -14.08
N ILE A 205 3.78 -16.99 -14.38
CA ILE A 205 4.85 -16.60 -13.45
C ILE A 205 4.84 -15.08 -13.27
N VAL A 206 4.82 -14.64 -12.01
CA VAL A 206 4.93 -13.23 -11.61
C VAL A 206 6.24 -13.06 -10.83
N LEU A 207 7.19 -12.37 -11.46
CA LEU A 207 8.51 -12.08 -10.94
C LEU A 207 8.64 -10.58 -10.63
N ASN A 208 9.31 -10.23 -9.54
CA ASN A 208 9.77 -8.86 -9.31
C ASN A 208 11.27 -8.85 -8.95
N PHE A 209 12.03 -8.03 -9.66
CA PHE A 209 13.38 -7.62 -9.26
C PHE A 209 13.30 -6.26 -8.54
N ALA A 210 13.68 -6.24 -7.27
CA ALA A 210 13.52 -5.08 -6.39
C ALA A 210 14.56 -3.97 -6.62
N ASN A 211 15.68 -4.30 -7.28
CA ASN A 211 16.92 -3.54 -7.24
C ASN A 211 16.78 -2.08 -7.70
N GLY A 212 16.11 -1.85 -8.83
CA GLY A 212 15.96 -0.50 -9.40
C GLY A 212 15.27 0.47 -8.44
N ASP A 213 14.35 -0.03 -7.62
CA ASP A 213 13.62 0.77 -6.66
C ASP A 213 14.38 0.90 -5.32
N MET A 214 14.73 -0.23 -4.73
CA MET A 214 15.34 -0.26 -3.39
C MET A 214 16.71 0.41 -3.36
N VAL A 215 17.50 0.28 -4.44
CA VAL A 215 18.78 1.00 -4.58
C VAL A 215 18.53 2.42 -5.07
N GLY A 216 17.49 2.64 -5.89
CA GLY A 216 17.05 3.97 -6.34
C GLY A 216 16.80 4.94 -5.17
N HIS A 217 16.14 4.46 -4.12
CA HIS A 217 15.89 5.22 -2.89
C HIS A 217 17.14 5.71 -2.14
N THR A 218 18.33 5.18 -2.45
CA THR A 218 19.58 5.65 -1.85
C THR A 218 20.11 6.93 -2.51
N GLY A 219 19.72 7.20 -3.76
CA GLY A 219 20.26 8.30 -4.56
C GLY A 219 21.73 8.15 -4.94
N VAL A 220 22.38 7.02 -4.62
CA VAL A 220 23.79 6.76 -4.94
C VAL A 220 23.90 6.28 -6.39
N TYR A 221 24.14 7.22 -7.31
CA TYR A 221 24.07 6.97 -8.76
C TYR A 221 24.87 5.75 -9.24
N GLU A 222 26.12 5.57 -8.79
CA GLU A 222 26.94 4.43 -9.21
C GLU A 222 26.40 3.08 -8.69
N ALA A 223 25.81 3.08 -7.50
CA ALA A 223 25.11 1.90 -6.99
C ALA A 223 23.84 1.60 -7.80
N ILE A 224 23.04 2.63 -8.12
CA ILE A 224 21.84 2.51 -8.96
C ILE A 224 22.20 1.93 -10.33
N ARG A 225 23.28 2.41 -10.97
CA ARG A 225 23.76 1.86 -12.24
C ARG A 225 24.14 0.39 -12.13
N LYS A 226 24.83 0.00 -11.05
CA LYS A 226 25.18 -1.41 -10.81
C LYS A 226 23.93 -2.26 -10.62
N ALA A 227 22.95 -1.78 -9.85
CA ALA A 227 21.67 -2.45 -9.61
C ALA A 227 20.91 -2.71 -10.92
N VAL A 228 20.75 -1.68 -11.77
CA VAL A 228 20.09 -1.81 -13.07
C VAL A 228 20.86 -2.79 -13.98
N LYS A 229 22.20 -2.71 -14.00
CA LYS A 229 23.02 -3.65 -14.78
C LYS A 229 22.86 -5.10 -14.33
N THR A 230 22.80 -5.35 -13.02
CA THR A 230 22.57 -6.71 -12.49
C THR A 230 21.21 -7.26 -12.91
N VAL A 231 20.16 -6.43 -12.90
CA VAL A 231 18.83 -6.84 -13.38
C VAL A 231 18.86 -7.14 -14.89
N ASP A 232 19.51 -6.29 -15.69
CA ASP A 232 19.69 -6.51 -17.13
C ASP A 232 20.38 -7.85 -17.42
N GLU A 233 21.48 -8.17 -16.72
CA GLU A 233 22.18 -9.45 -16.83
C GLU A 233 21.28 -10.63 -16.44
N CYS A 234 20.46 -10.49 -15.38
CA CYS A 234 19.50 -11.54 -15.00
C CYS A 234 18.42 -11.77 -16.06
N VAL A 235 17.87 -10.69 -16.62
CA VAL A 235 16.86 -10.75 -17.68
C VAL A 235 17.44 -11.41 -18.94
N ALA A 236 18.68 -11.07 -19.31
CA ALA A 236 19.37 -11.64 -20.45
C ALA A 236 19.54 -13.17 -20.35
N GLU A 237 19.68 -13.71 -19.14
CA GLU A 237 19.72 -15.16 -18.89
C GLU A 237 18.34 -15.82 -18.80
N ILE A 238 17.33 -15.12 -18.27
CA ILE A 238 15.97 -15.65 -18.10
C ILE A 238 15.24 -15.79 -19.44
N VAL A 239 15.32 -14.75 -20.27
CA VAL A 239 14.58 -14.65 -21.54
C VAL A 239 14.78 -15.90 -22.43
N PRO A 240 16.01 -16.33 -22.79
CA PRO A 240 16.19 -17.47 -23.68
C PRO A 240 15.63 -18.77 -23.09
N VAL A 241 15.85 -19.02 -21.79
CA VAL A 241 15.36 -20.24 -21.12
C VAL A 241 13.82 -20.26 -21.09
N ALA A 242 13.19 -19.13 -20.78
CA ALA A 242 11.74 -19.01 -20.80
C ALA A 242 11.17 -19.25 -22.21
N GLN A 243 11.79 -18.71 -23.26
CA GLN A 243 11.36 -18.93 -24.65
C GLN A 243 11.55 -20.38 -25.12
N GLU A 244 12.61 -21.07 -24.67
CA GLU A 244 12.82 -22.50 -24.93
C GLU A 244 11.70 -23.36 -24.33
N HIS A 245 11.18 -22.94 -23.18
CA HIS A 245 10.04 -23.56 -22.50
C HIS A 245 8.67 -23.03 -22.96
N GLY A 246 8.62 -22.23 -24.03
CA GLY A 246 7.36 -21.79 -24.64
C GLY A 246 6.64 -20.66 -23.91
N TYR A 247 7.29 -19.97 -22.98
CA TYR A 247 6.70 -18.79 -22.34
C TYR A 247 6.80 -17.56 -23.26
N THR A 248 5.72 -16.78 -23.28
CA THR A 248 5.73 -15.38 -23.68
C THR A 248 6.13 -14.53 -22.47
N LEU A 249 7.09 -13.62 -22.62
CA LEU A 249 7.51 -12.73 -21.53
C LEU A 249 6.93 -11.33 -21.69
N LEU A 250 6.43 -10.77 -20.60
CA LEU A 250 6.01 -9.37 -20.48
C LEU A 250 6.97 -8.67 -19.51
N ILE A 251 7.85 -7.82 -20.04
CA ILE A 251 8.83 -7.07 -19.24
C ILE A 251 8.30 -5.65 -19.05
N THR A 252 8.07 -5.28 -17.79
CA THR A 252 7.47 -4.00 -17.40
C THR A 252 7.96 -3.55 -16.03
N ALA A 253 7.61 -2.34 -15.61
CA ALA A 253 7.76 -1.85 -14.24
C ALA A 253 6.40 -1.44 -13.64
N ASP A 254 6.32 -1.34 -12.32
CA ASP A 254 5.15 -0.83 -11.58
C ASP A 254 5.19 0.69 -11.42
N HIS A 255 6.39 1.29 -11.38
CA HIS A 255 6.63 2.73 -11.44
C HIS A 255 8.10 3.03 -11.78
N GLY A 256 8.45 4.31 -11.91
CA GLY A 256 9.84 4.76 -12.03
C GLY A 256 10.49 5.08 -10.68
N ASN A 257 11.82 5.06 -10.65
CA ASN A 257 12.71 5.49 -9.57
C ASN A 257 14.14 5.69 -10.12
N ALA A 258 14.85 4.60 -10.43
CA ALA A 258 16.24 4.61 -10.93
C ALA A 258 16.46 5.46 -12.19
N ASP A 259 15.42 5.66 -13.00
CA ASP A 259 15.41 6.48 -14.21
C ASP A 259 15.52 8.00 -13.93
N ASN A 260 15.31 8.44 -12.69
CA ASN A 260 15.42 9.83 -12.29
C ASN A 260 16.22 10.01 -10.98
N ALA A 261 17.44 9.43 -10.95
CA ALA A 261 18.29 9.38 -9.76
C ALA A 261 18.91 10.72 -9.30
N VAL A 262 18.86 11.77 -10.12
CA VAL A 262 19.49 13.07 -9.84
C VAL A 262 18.51 14.21 -10.16
N ASN A 263 18.31 15.12 -9.21
CA ASN A 263 17.48 16.31 -9.38
C ASN A 263 18.11 17.32 -10.35
N SER A 264 17.32 18.28 -10.81
CA SER A 264 17.80 19.34 -11.72
C SER A 264 18.91 20.22 -11.15
N ASP A 265 19.04 20.30 -9.81
CA ASP A 265 20.10 21.03 -9.10
C ASP A 265 21.35 20.18 -8.85
N GLY A 266 21.35 18.91 -9.28
CA GLY A 266 22.45 17.96 -9.09
C GLY A 266 22.42 17.20 -7.78
N SER A 267 21.44 17.44 -6.89
CA SER A 267 21.30 16.64 -5.68
C SER A 267 20.81 15.22 -6.00
N PRO A 268 21.13 14.22 -5.17
CA PRO A 268 20.50 12.90 -5.27
C PRO A 268 18.97 13.02 -5.18
N ASN A 269 18.26 12.25 -6.01
CA ASN A 269 16.83 12.05 -5.91
C ASN A 269 16.57 10.64 -5.36
N THR A 270 15.82 10.58 -4.26
CA THR A 270 15.51 9.35 -3.53
C THR A 270 14.03 8.96 -3.65
N ALA A 271 13.24 9.68 -4.44
CA ALA A 271 11.82 9.45 -4.62
C ALA A 271 11.51 8.79 -5.97
N HIS A 272 10.31 8.21 -6.08
CA HIS A 272 9.78 7.71 -7.35
C HIS A 272 9.65 8.82 -8.39
N SER A 273 9.68 8.44 -9.66
CA SER A 273 9.48 9.36 -10.79
C SER A 273 8.05 9.26 -11.34
N LEU A 274 7.65 10.27 -12.12
CA LEU A 274 6.40 10.27 -12.91
C LEU A 274 6.62 9.79 -14.35
N ASN A 275 7.78 9.22 -14.65
CA ASN A 275 8.09 8.76 -16.00
C ASN A 275 7.25 7.52 -16.34
N PRO A 276 6.89 7.33 -17.63
CA PRO A 276 6.21 6.13 -18.07
C PRO A 276 7.10 4.90 -17.90
N VAL A 277 6.47 3.75 -17.64
CA VAL A 277 7.16 2.46 -17.55
C VAL A 277 7.24 1.78 -18.92
N PRO A 278 8.31 1.02 -19.22
CA PRO A 278 8.37 0.23 -20.43
C PRO A 278 7.34 -0.91 -20.38
N PHE A 279 6.85 -1.35 -21.54
CA PHE A 279 6.10 -2.60 -21.68
C PHE A 279 6.61 -3.31 -22.94
N ILE A 280 7.36 -4.38 -22.73
CA ILE A 280 8.03 -5.14 -23.79
C ILE A 280 7.46 -6.55 -23.81
N VAL A 281 7.02 -6.99 -24.99
CA VAL A 281 6.55 -8.37 -25.21
C VAL A 281 7.65 -9.13 -25.95
N VAL A 282 8.13 -10.21 -25.36
CA VAL A 282 9.10 -11.12 -25.98
C VAL A 282 8.38 -12.39 -26.39
N ASP A 283 8.08 -12.48 -27.68
CA ASP A 283 7.28 -13.54 -28.27
C ASP A 283 7.68 -13.84 -29.73
N LYS A 284 7.37 -15.04 -30.22
CA LYS A 284 7.68 -15.45 -31.60
C LYS A 284 6.73 -14.83 -32.61
N ASP A 285 5.46 -14.65 -32.26
CA ASP A 285 4.39 -14.29 -33.17
C ASP A 285 3.92 -12.84 -32.97
N ILE A 286 3.99 -12.32 -31.75
CA ILE A 286 3.58 -10.94 -31.44
C ILE A 286 4.67 -9.96 -31.89
N LYS A 287 4.29 -9.01 -32.74
CA LYS A 287 5.23 -8.01 -33.33
C LYS A 287 4.96 -6.57 -32.91
N GLU A 288 3.77 -6.28 -32.38
CA GLU A 288 3.36 -4.94 -32.02
C GLU A 288 2.63 -4.94 -30.69
N VAL A 289 2.84 -3.86 -29.93
CA VAL A 289 2.18 -3.59 -28.65
C VAL A 289 1.67 -2.17 -28.67
N LYS A 290 0.52 -1.94 -28.02
CA LYS A 290 -0.06 -0.61 -27.87
C LYS A 290 0.39 0.03 -26.57
N ASN A 291 0.42 1.36 -26.56
CA ASN A 291 0.50 2.12 -25.31
C ASN A 291 -0.76 1.92 -24.48
N GLY A 292 -0.63 2.00 -23.15
CA GLY A 292 -1.75 1.87 -22.22
C GLY A 292 -1.38 2.23 -20.79
N ILE A 293 -2.09 1.65 -19.84
CA ILE A 293 -1.89 1.83 -18.40
C ILE A 293 -1.61 0.49 -17.70
N LEU A 294 -1.18 0.51 -16.43
CA LEU A 294 -0.89 -0.71 -15.67
C LEU A 294 -2.09 -1.69 -15.63
N ALA A 295 -3.31 -1.16 -15.58
CA ALA A 295 -4.54 -1.96 -15.58
C ALA A 295 -4.77 -2.76 -16.87
N ASP A 296 -4.03 -2.47 -17.94
CA ASP A 296 -4.09 -3.18 -19.22
C ASP A 296 -3.21 -4.45 -19.26
N ILE A 297 -2.30 -4.61 -18.29
CA ILE A 297 -1.36 -5.76 -18.25
C ILE A 297 -2.09 -7.07 -17.94
N ALA A 298 -2.97 -7.10 -16.93
CA ALA A 298 -3.72 -8.32 -16.59
C ALA A 298 -4.64 -8.79 -17.74
N PRO A 299 -5.44 -7.92 -18.39
CA PRO A 299 -6.14 -8.24 -19.63
C PRO A 299 -5.24 -8.78 -20.75
N THR A 300 -4.03 -8.24 -20.87
CA THR A 300 -3.05 -8.71 -21.86
C THR A 300 -2.62 -10.14 -21.56
N ILE A 301 -2.30 -10.45 -20.30
CA ILE A 301 -1.95 -11.82 -19.87
C ILE A 301 -3.10 -12.79 -20.14
N LEU A 302 -4.34 -12.44 -19.74
CA LEU A 302 -5.50 -13.30 -19.97
C LEU A 302 -5.73 -13.58 -21.47
N ASN A 303 -5.56 -12.56 -22.33
CA ASN A 303 -5.66 -12.73 -23.78
C ASN A 303 -4.64 -13.75 -24.29
N LEU A 304 -3.38 -13.64 -23.87
CA LEU A 304 -2.31 -14.56 -24.26
C LEU A 304 -2.52 -15.98 -23.75
N MET A 305 -3.11 -16.13 -22.57
CA MET A 305 -3.47 -17.43 -22.00
C MET A 305 -4.75 -18.04 -22.61
N GLY A 306 -5.47 -17.29 -23.46
CA GLY A 306 -6.76 -17.71 -24.01
C GLY A 306 -7.87 -17.80 -22.94
N ILE A 307 -7.76 -17.04 -21.86
CA ILE A 307 -8.72 -17.01 -20.75
C ILE A 307 -9.64 -15.79 -20.93
N GLU A 308 -10.95 -15.99 -20.77
CA GLU A 308 -11.93 -14.92 -20.88
C GLU A 308 -11.71 -13.85 -19.81
N LYS A 309 -11.66 -12.59 -20.24
CA LYS A 309 -11.50 -11.45 -19.34
C LYS A 309 -12.83 -11.15 -18.62
N PRO A 310 -12.85 -11.08 -17.28
CA PRO A 310 -14.07 -10.74 -16.54
C PRO A 310 -14.46 -9.26 -16.72
N GLU A 311 -15.73 -8.93 -16.43
CA GLU A 311 -16.25 -7.56 -16.60
C GLU A 311 -15.59 -6.55 -15.65
N GLU A 312 -15.17 -6.97 -14.45
CA GLU A 312 -14.49 -6.10 -13.48
C GLU A 312 -13.11 -5.63 -13.97
N MET A 313 -12.45 -6.40 -14.85
CA MET A 313 -11.21 -5.98 -15.51
C MET A 313 -11.51 -5.00 -16.65
N SER A 314 -11.68 -3.73 -16.31
CA SER A 314 -12.00 -2.66 -17.26
C SER A 314 -10.88 -2.32 -18.26
N GLY A 315 -9.64 -2.71 -17.97
CA GLY A 315 -8.49 -2.57 -18.87
C GLY A 315 -8.65 -3.33 -20.18
N LYS A 316 -7.77 -3.04 -21.14
CA LYS A 316 -7.80 -3.61 -22.50
C LYS A 316 -6.48 -4.29 -22.81
N SER A 317 -6.53 -5.36 -23.59
CA SER A 317 -5.31 -6.02 -24.03
C SER A 317 -4.46 -5.08 -24.88
N LEU A 318 -3.15 -5.04 -24.60
CA LEU A 318 -2.16 -4.26 -25.34
C LEU A 318 -1.66 -4.98 -26.59
N VAL A 319 -1.99 -6.26 -26.72
CA VAL A 319 -1.71 -7.11 -27.89
C VAL A 319 -3.03 -7.44 -28.60
N LEU A 320 -2.96 -7.58 -29.92
CA LEU A 320 -4.09 -7.93 -30.79
C LEU A 320 -4.21 -9.44 -30.98
#